data_AF-A0A415C2Q4-F1
#
_entry.id   AF-A0A415C2Q4-F1
#
_cell.length_a   1.000
_cell.length_b   1.000
_cell.length_c   1.000
_cell.angle_alpha   90.00
_cell.angle_beta   90.00
_cell.angle_gamma   90.00
#
_symmetry.space_group_name_H-M   'P 1'
#
loop_
_entity.id
_entity.type
_entity.pdbx_description
1 polymer ?
#
loop_
_entity_poly.entity_id
_entity_poly.type
_entity_poly.pdbx_seq_one_letter_code
_entity_poly.pdbx_strand_id
1 'polypeptide(L)'
;MNGHETISGTTVLTRIGYSHHGGKQFAPYFPPKAVIAEHLDFAAHHGGRVLWVYSMQNSSSLKDIDHIILWALKTDLMLIGDVAASGKYYDPEEWDDESYRRPKPWNVMPGRFWFALDNVRQFKGLAPADYVYVTETEKKPLSEVNYRNGRIPVARIIPKEGAD
;
A
#
# COMPACT_ATOMS: atom_id res chain seq x y z
N MET A 1 -16.78 19.73 -0.17
CA MET A 1 -16.46 19.02 -1.43
C MET A 1 -15.76 17.73 -1.03
N ASN A 2 -16.43 16.58 -1.15
CA ASN A 2 -15.83 15.29 -0.82
C ASN A 2 -14.89 14.92 -1.97
N GLY A 3 -13.60 15.20 -1.80
CA GLY A 3 -12.59 15.07 -2.85
C GLY A 3 -12.16 13.63 -3.12
N HIS A 4 -13.08 12.68 -3.21
CA HIS A 4 -12.75 11.29 -3.52
C HIS A 4 -12.27 11.15 -4.97
N GLU A 5 -11.36 10.21 -5.17
CA GLU A 5 -10.81 9.88 -6.49
C GLU A 5 -11.33 8.51 -6.94
N THR A 6 -11.71 8.43 -8.21
CA THR A 6 -12.00 7.18 -8.91
C THR A 6 -10.70 6.64 -9.47
N ILE A 7 -10.40 5.37 -9.18
CA ILE A 7 -9.24 4.65 -9.72
C ILE A 7 -9.76 3.48 -10.54
N SER A 8 -9.22 3.27 -11.72
CA SER A 8 -9.50 2.09 -12.54
C SER A 8 -8.65 0.90 -12.09
N GLY A 9 -9.04 -0.32 -12.43
CA GLY A 9 -8.18 -1.50 -12.27
C GLY A 9 -8.14 -2.10 -10.86
N THR A 10 -7.36 -3.17 -10.72
CA THR A 10 -7.15 -3.88 -9.46
C THR A 10 -6.29 -3.04 -8.54
N THR A 11 -6.81 -2.75 -7.36
CA THR A 11 -6.08 -2.02 -6.32
C THR A 11 -5.89 -2.88 -5.08
N VAL A 12 -4.70 -2.81 -4.48
CA VAL A 12 -4.47 -3.27 -3.11
C VAL A 12 -4.58 -2.10 -2.15
N LEU A 13 -5.54 -2.18 -1.24
CA LEU A 13 -5.69 -1.30 -0.11
C LEU A 13 -5.06 -1.95 1.13
N THR A 14 -4.00 -1.38 1.67
CA THR A 14 -3.29 -1.96 2.80
C THR A 14 -2.94 -0.93 3.85
N ARG A 15 -3.03 -1.35 5.11
CA ARG A 15 -2.71 -0.51 6.25
C ARG A 15 -1.21 -0.41 6.41
N ILE A 16 -0.71 0.81 6.50
CA ILE A 16 0.66 1.05 6.91
C ILE A 16 0.75 1.13 8.44
N GLY A 17 1.72 0.42 9.00
CA GLY A 17 1.97 0.41 10.43
C GLY A 17 3.04 -0.61 10.79
N TYR A 18 4.20 -0.13 11.22
CA TYR A 18 5.25 -0.99 11.75
C TYR A 18 4.95 -1.28 13.22
N SER A 19 4.11 -2.28 13.50
CA SER A 19 3.84 -2.71 14.88
C SER A 19 4.87 -3.74 15.34
N HIS A 20 5.43 -3.53 16.53
CA HIS A 20 6.21 -4.52 17.28
C HIS A 20 5.51 -5.89 17.24
N HIS A 21 6.13 -6.87 16.60
CA HIS A 21 5.78 -8.25 16.86
C HIS A 21 6.41 -8.64 18.20
N GLY A 22 5.55 -9.01 19.16
CA GLY A 22 5.91 -9.33 20.53
C GLY A 22 7.07 -10.31 20.62
N GLY A 23 8.13 -9.91 21.32
CA GLY A 23 9.19 -10.80 21.80
C GLY A 23 10.60 -10.52 21.26
N LYS A 24 10.77 -9.75 20.18
CA LYS A 24 12.11 -9.36 19.70
C LYS A 24 12.20 -7.83 19.53
N GLN A 25 13.01 -7.21 20.39
CA GLN A 25 13.21 -5.77 20.58
C GLN A 25 13.80 -4.97 19.38
N PHE A 26 13.73 -5.45 18.14
CA PHE A 26 14.63 -4.94 17.08
C PHE A 26 13.97 -4.22 15.89
N ALA A 27 12.66 -3.98 15.88
CA ALA A 27 12.04 -3.14 14.84
C ALA A 27 11.50 -1.83 15.47
N PRO A 28 12.06 -0.65 15.14
CA PRO A 28 11.53 0.62 15.64
C PRO A 28 10.08 0.81 15.22
N TYR A 29 9.24 1.27 16.15
CA TYR A 29 7.87 1.68 15.84
C TYR A 29 7.90 3.03 15.12
N PHE A 30 7.28 3.08 13.95
CA PHE A 30 7.07 4.34 13.23
C PHE A 30 5.58 4.67 13.19
N PRO A 31 5.16 5.86 13.66
CA PRO A 31 3.78 6.31 13.57
C PRO A 31 3.30 6.29 12.11
N PRO A 32 2.13 5.69 11.78
CA PRO A 32 1.66 5.56 10.40
C PRO A 32 1.65 6.86 9.59
N LYS A 33 1.30 7.99 10.24
CA LYS A 33 1.36 9.33 9.64
C LYS A 33 2.76 9.72 9.18
N ALA A 34 3.78 9.46 10.01
CA ALA A 34 5.17 9.74 9.66
C ALA A 34 5.64 8.86 8.51
N VAL A 35 5.21 7.59 8.49
CA VAL A 35 5.55 6.68 7.38
C VAL A 35 4.98 7.17 6.06
N ILE A 36 3.69 7.54 6.00
CA ILE A 36 3.07 8.07 4.78
C ILE A 36 3.78 9.36 4.32
N ALA A 37 4.03 10.29 5.25
CA ALA A 37 4.68 11.56 4.93
C ALA A 37 6.09 11.34 4.34
N GLU A 38 6.87 10.44 4.93
CA GLU A 38 8.21 10.11 4.45
C GLU A 38 8.18 9.46 3.05
N HIS A 39 7.20 8.60 2.76
CA HIS A 39 7.09 8.00 1.41
C HIS A 39 6.70 9.04 0.36
N LEU A 40 5.85 10.01 0.72
CA LEU A 40 5.46 11.10 -0.17
C LEU A 40 6.62 12.07 -0.43
N ASP A 41 7.35 12.44 0.61
CA ASP A 41 8.53 13.30 0.49
C ASP A 41 9.63 12.61 -0.32
N PHE A 42 9.91 11.33 -0.03
CA PHE A 42 10.85 10.53 -0.80
C PHE A 42 10.44 10.46 -2.28
N ALA A 43 9.18 10.13 -2.58
CA ALA A 43 8.69 10.10 -3.95
C ALA A 43 8.93 11.43 -4.68
N ALA A 44 8.66 12.57 -4.04
CA ALA A 44 8.83 13.90 -4.64
C ALA A 44 10.30 14.16 -5.04
N HIS A 45 11.27 13.63 -4.28
CA HIS A 45 12.70 13.75 -4.59
C HIS A 45 13.21 12.69 -5.57
N HIS A 46 12.41 11.65 -5.86
CA HIS A 46 12.79 10.51 -6.68
C HIS A 46 11.92 10.38 -7.96
N GLY A 47 11.33 11.48 -8.42
CA GLY A 47 10.55 11.52 -9.66
C GLY A 47 9.23 10.75 -9.58
N GLY A 48 8.60 10.73 -8.40
CA GLY A 48 7.36 10.01 -8.15
C GLY A 48 7.54 8.51 -7.91
N ARG A 49 8.79 8.02 -7.80
CA ARG A 49 9.09 6.59 -7.70
C ARG A 49 9.44 6.17 -6.29
N VAL A 50 8.89 5.03 -5.86
CA VAL A 50 9.19 4.42 -4.56
C VAL A 50 9.21 2.91 -4.70
N LEU A 51 10.18 2.26 -4.05
CA LEU A 51 10.10 0.82 -3.80
C LEU A 51 9.27 0.57 -2.53
N TRP A 52 8.13 -0.09 -2.67
CA TRP A 52 7.34 -0.54 -1.53
C TRP A 52 7.57 -2.03 -1.27
N VAL A 53 7.79 -2.38 -0.01
CA VAL A 53 8.12 -3.75 0.39
C VAL A 53 7.16 -4.21 1.46
N TYR A 54 6.61 -5.41 1.26
CA TYR A 54 5.56 -5.98 2.07
C TYR A 54 5.98 -7.35 2.63
N SER A 55 5.78 -7.55 3.93
CA SER A 55 6.33 -8.72 4.66
C SER A 55 5.29 -9.68 5.22
N MET A 56 3.97 -9.43 5.09
CA MET A 56 2.98 -10.41 5.57
C MET A 56 2.69 -11.52 4.55
N GLN A 57 2.09 -12.61 5.03
CA GLN A 57 1.96 -13.89 4.33
C GLN A 57 0.89 -13.96 3.22
N ASN A 58 -0.02 -12.98 3.12
CA ASN A 58 -1.15 -13.07 2.19
C ASN A 58 -0.74 -12.72 0.75
N SER A 59 -0.45 -13.75 -0.04
CA SER A 59 0.05 -13.63 -1.42
C SER A 59 -1.04 -13.56 -2.49
N SER A 60 -2.26 -14.03 -2.23
CA SER A 60 -3.33 -14.07 -3.23
C SER A 60 -3.90 -12.70 -3.57
N SER A 61 -3.93 -11.78 -2.60
CA SER A 61 -4.28 -10.38 -2.81
C SER A 61 -3.21 -9.60 -3.59
N LEU A 62 -2.05 -10.20 -3.86
CA LEU A 62 -0.85 -9.53 -4.35
C LEU A 62 -0.48 -9.87 -5.81
N LYS A 63 -1.42 -10.42 -6.59
CA LYS A 63 -1.24 -10.75 -8.02
C LYS A 63 -2.04 -9.82 -8.91
N ASP A 64 -1.54 -9.50 -10.10
CA ASP A 64 -2.26 -8.71 -11.12
C ASP A 64 -2.84 -7.42 -10.53
N ILE A 65 -1.96 -6.60 -9.95
CA ILE A 65 -2.30 -5.36 -9.25
C ILE A 65 -1.88 -4.19 -10.13
N ASP A 66 -2.78 -3.24 -10.33
CA ASP A 66 -2.53 -1.99 -11.04
C ASP A 66 -2.09 -0.89 -10.09
N HIS A 67 -2.69 -0.83 -8.89
CA HIS A 67 -2.40 0.22 -7.90
C HIS A 67 -2.23 -0.30 -6.47
N ILE A 68 -1.44 0.42 -5.68
CA ILE A 68 -1.35 0.22 -4.24
C ILE A 68 -1.75 1.48 -3.51
N ILE A 69 -2.74 1.36 -2.64
CA ILE A 69 -3.13 2.39 -1.69
C ILE A 69 -2.64 2.00 -0.30
N LEU A 70 -1.80 2.85 0.28
CA LEU A 70 -1.38 2.75 1.67
C LEU A 70 -2.17 3.75 2.50
N TRP A 71 -2.74 3.31 3.63
CA TRP A 71 -3.48 4.20 4.52
C TRP A 71 -2.99 4.12 5.96
N ALA A 72 -2.99 5.26 6.64
CA ALA A 72 -2.57 5.39 8.02
C ALA A 72 -3.75 5.31 8.99
N LEU A 73 -3.73 4.33 9.90
CA LEU A 73 -4.79 4.13 10.90
C LEU A 73 -5.05 5.38 11.75
N LYS A 74 -6.33 5.67 12.03
CA LYS A 74 -6.78 6.86 12.78
C LYS A 74 -6.42 8.21 12.14
N THR A 75 -6.14 8.22 10.83
CA THR A 75 -5.92 9.44 10.05
C THR A 75 -6.60 9.31 8.70
N ASP A 76 -6.85 10.44 8.03
CA ASP A 76 -7.33 10.46 6.64
C ASP A 76 -6.19 10.46 5.61
N LEU A 77 -4.95 10.27 6.06
CA LEU A 77 -3.80 10.25 5.17
C LEU A 77 -3.70 8.89 4.47
N MET A 78 -3.69 8.98 3.15
CA MET A 78 -3.49 7.87 2.24
C MET A 78 -2.49 8.30 1.15
N LEU A 79 -1.74 7.36 0.62
CA LEU A 79 -1.00 7.52 -0.62
C LEU A 79 -1.41 6.44 -1.60
N ILE A 80 -1.24 6.72 -2.89
CA ILE A 80 -1.42 5.77 -3.97
C ILE A 80 -0.16 5.75 -4.83
N GLY A 81 0.16 4.61 -5.42
CA GLY A 81 1.15 4.48 -6.49
C GLY A 81 0.73 3.42 -7.50
N ASP A 82 1.20 3.57 -8.73
CA ASP A 82 0.95 2.67 -9.85
C ASP A 82 2.00 1.56 -9.86
N VAL A 83 1.58 0.30 -9.97
CA VAL A 83 2.51 -0.82 -9.94
C VAL A 83 3.18 -0.97 -11.30
N ALA A 84 4.46 -0.62 -11.38
CA ALA A 84 5.27 -0.77 -12.58
C ALA A 84 5.87 -2.19 -12.69
N ALA A 85 6.28 -2.74 -11.55
CA ALA A 85 6.82 -4.09 -11.44
C ALA A 85 6.60 -4.64 -10.03
N SER A 86 6.63 -5.97 -9.90
CA SER A 86 6.56 -6.62 -8.60
C SER A 86 7.31 -7.95 -8.59
N GLY A 87 7.67 -8.40 -7.40
CA GLY A 87 8.36 -9.67 -7.22
C GLY A 87 8.35 -10.16 -5.79
N LYS A 88 9.02 -11.29 -5.59
CA LYS A 88 9.19 -11.94 -4.29
C LYS A 88 10.61 -11.74 -3.80
N TYR A 89 10.76 -11.80 -2.47
CA TYR A 89 12.04 -11.75 -1.76
C TYR A 89 12.86 -10.51 -2.11
N TYR A 90 12.57 -9.43 -1.40
CA TYR A 90 13.42 -8.25 -1.41
C TYR A 90 14.57 -8.43 -0.44
N ASP A 91 15.79 -8.39 -0.96
CA ASP A 91 17.02 -8.24 -0.18
C ASP A 91 17.64 -6.87 -0.50
N PRO A 92 17.78 -5.97 0.49
CA PRO A 92 18.41 -4.66 0.27
C PRO A 92 19.90 -4.74 -0.11
N GLU A 93 20.60 -5.82 0.24
CA GLU A 93 22.02 -6.00 -0.09
C GLU A 93 22.22 -6.42 -1.55
N GLU A 94 21.21 -7.09 -2.14
CA GLU A 94 21.23 -7.56 -3.53
C GLU A 94 20.44 -6.65 -4.48
N TRP A 95 19.73 -5.63 -3.97
CA TRP A 95 18.91 -4.74 -4.78
C TRP A 95 19.74 -3.70 -5.56
N ASP A 96 19.87 -3.93 -6.87
CA ASP A 96 20.70 -3.16 -7.79
C ASP A 96 19.94 -2.08 -8.57
N ASP A 97 18.61 -2.12 -8.63
CA ASP A 97 17.82 -1.10 -9.33
C ASP A 97 17.83 0.25 -8.59
N GLU A 98 18.62 1.18 -9.09
CA GLU A 98 18.74 2.54 -8.56
C GLU A 98 17.50 3.40 -8.78
N SER A 99 16.65 3.05 -9.75
CA SER A 99 15.42 3.79 -10.05
C SER A 99 14.36 3.61 -8.96
N TYR A 100 14.39 2.49 -8.25
CA TYR A 100 13.44 2.18 -7.20
C TYR A 100 14.17 1.94 -5.87
N ARG A 101 14.06 2.90 -4.97
CA ARG A 101 14.64 2.84 -3.63
C ARG A 101 13.57 3.05 -2.57
N ARG A 102 13.87 2.62 -1.35
CA ARG A 102 13.00 2.83 -0.18
C ARG A 102 13.46 4.05 0.61
N PRO A 103 12.54 4.77 1.27
CA PRO A 103 12.93 5.77 2.26
C PRO A 103 13.70 5.16 3.43
N LYS A 104 14.59 5.95 4.03
CA LYS A 104 15.25 5.58 5.29
C LYS A 104 14.22 5.59 6.43
N PRO A 105 14.34 4.71 7.45
CA PRO A 105 15.38 3.69 7.62
C PRO A 105 14.98 2.32 7.04
N TRP A 106 13.92 2.23 6.23
CA TRP A 106 13.43 0.93 5.75
C TRP A 106 14.22 0.37 4.57
N ASN A 107 15.09 1.17 3.97
CA ASN A 107 15.99 0.77 2.90
C ASN A 107 16.94 -0.38 3.26
N VAL A 108 17.16 -0.67 4.55
CA VAL A 108 18.00 -1.78 5.03
C VAL A 108 17.20 -3.01 5.48
N MET A 109 15.87 -3.00 5.37
CA MET A 109 15.03 -4.10 5.87
C MET A 109 14.63 -5.03 4.72
N PRO A 110 14.92 -6.34 4.77
CA PRO A 110 14.43 -7.29 3.77
C PRO A 110 12.91 -7.48 3.87
N GLY A 111 12.31 -8.06 2.83
CA GLY A 111 10.87 -8.33 2.80
C GLY A 111 10.47 -9.46 1.87
N ARG A 112 9.23 -9.92 2.00
CA ARG A 112 8.74 -11.11 1.26
C ARG A 112 8.27 -10.77 -0.15
N PHE A 113 7.77 -9.56 -0.35
CA PHE A 113 7.28 -9.06 -1.63
C PHE A 113 7.75 -7.63 -1.82
N TRP A 114 8.02 -7.25 -3.06
CA TRP A 114 8.33 -5.88 -3.44
C TRP A 114 7.45 -5.42 -4.61
N PHE A 115 7.22 -4.12 -4.64
CA PHE A 115 6.46 -3.41 -5.67
C PHE A 115 7.21 -2.13 -6.02
N ALA A 116 7.59 -2.01 -7.28
CA ALA A 116 8.07 -0.77 -7.87
C ALA A 116 6.84 0.10 -8.15
N LEU A 117 6.76 1.26 -7.48
CA LEU A 117 5.63 2.17 -7.60
C LEU A 117 6.03 3.43 -8.36
N ASP A 118 5.29 3.71 -9.42
CA ASP A 118 5.30 4.98 -10.15
C ASP A 118 4.21 5.93 -9.63
N ASN A 119 4.32 7.21 -10.00
CA ASN A 119 3.31 8.25 -9.73
C ASN A 119 2.85 8.33 -8.27
N VAL A 120 3.75 8.05 -7.33
CA VAL A 120 3.43 8.02 -5.90
C VAL A 120 3.03 9.41 -5.43
N ARG A 121 1.82 9.51 -4.88
CA ARG A 121 1.21 10.79 -4.49
C ARG A 121 0.22 10.62 -3.35
N GLN A 122 -0.12 11.73 -2.71
CA GLN A 122 -1.18 11.74 -1.71
C GLN A 122 -2.49 11.38 -2.41
N PHE A 123 -3.20 10.40 -1.84
CA PHE A 123 -4.49 9.96 -2.32
C PHE A 123 -5.58 10.63 -1.49
N LYS A 124 -6.54 11.30 -2.14
CA LYS A 124 -7.60 12.03 -1.45
C LYS A 124 -8.69 11.11 -0.87
N GLY A 125 -8.51 9.81 -1.03
CA GLY A 125 -9.41 8.77 -0.57
C GLY A 125 -10.37 8.32 -1.68
N LEU A 126 -11.02 7.20 -1.42
CA LEU A 126 -12.02 6.61 -2.31
C LEU A 126 -13.38 6.62 -1.63
N ALA A 127 -14.44 6.64 -2.42
CA ALA A 127 -15.80 6.42 -1.95
C ALA A 127 -16.05 4.89 -1.86
N PRO A 128 -16.18 4.29 -0.66
CA PRO A 128 -16.25 2.83 -0.53
C PRO A 128 -17.47 2.20 -1.23
N ALA A 129 -18.49 2.99 -1.52
CA ALA A 129 -19.66 2.53 -2.25
C ALA A 129 -19.34 2.16 -3.70
N ASP A 130 -18.26 2.67 -4.27
CA ASP A 130 -17.93 2.53 -5.70
C ASP A 130 -16.98 1.37 -5.97
N TYR A 131 -16.59 0.62 -4.94
CA TYR A 131 -15.62 -0.47 -5.03
C TYR A 131 -16.17 -1.77 -4.45
N VAL A 132 -15.70 -2.87 -5.02
CA VAL A 132 -15.94 -4.23 -4.55
C VAL A 132 -14.66 -4.75 -3.90
N TYR A 133 -14.77 -5.24 -2.68
CA TYR A 133 -13.73 -6.03 -2.02
C TYR A 133 -13.76 -7.46 -2.57
N VAL A 134 -12.57 -7.98 -2.89
CA VAL A 134 -12.40 -9.28 -3.55
C VAL A 134 -11.44 -10.16 -2.75
N THR A 135 -11.84 -11.40 -2.52
CA THR A 135 -10.97 -12.49 -2.08
C THR A 135 -11.11 -13.68 -3.03
N GLU A 136 -10.44 -14.78 -2.75
CA GLU A 136 -10.63 -16.04 -3.48
C GLU A 136 -12.04 -16.62 -3.33
N THR A 137 -12.72 -16.33 -2.20
CA THR A 137 -13.99 -16.95 -1.82
C THR A 137 -15.16 -15.97 -1.74
N GLU A 138 -14.90 -14.66 -1.78
CA GLU A 138 -15.90 -13.65 -1.51
C GLU A 138 -15.73 -12.42 -2.41
N LYS A 139 -16.88 -11.87 -2.86
CA LYS A 139 -16.98 -10.53 -3.43
C LYS A 139 -18.10 -9.78 -2.72
N LYS A 140 -17.82 -8.61 -2.16
CA LYS A 140 -18.83 -7.77 -1.50
C LYS A 140 -18.49 -6.28 -1.61
N PRO A 141 -19.46 -5.37 -1.46
CA PRO A 141 -19.20 -3.94 -1.46
C PRO A 141 -18.16 -3.54 -0.42
N LEU A 142 -17.20 -2.69 -0.77
CA LEU A 142 -16.17 -2.21 0.16
C LEU A 142 -16.79 -1.42 1.33
N SER A 143 -17.96 -0.81 1.15
CA SER A 143 -18.74 -0.17 2.21
C SER A 143 -19.17 -1.11 3.34
N GLU A 144 -19.33 -2.40 3.06
CA GLU A 144 -19.68 -3.43 4.06
C GLU A 144 -18.43 -4.00 4.76
N VAL A 145 -17.25 -3.61 4.30
CA VAL A 145 -15.97 -4.08 4.79
C VAL A 145 -15.42 -3.06 5.78
N ASN A 146 -15.26 -3.47 7.05
CA ASN A 146 -14.68 -2.60 8.06
C ASN A 146 -13.14 -2.53 7.96
N TYR A 147 -12.64 -2.05 6.83
CA TYR A 147 -11.20 -1.95 6.56
C TYR A 147 -10.54 -0.88 7.44
N ARG A 148 -11.23 0.23 7.74
CA ARG A 148 -10.70 1.35 8.53
C ARG A 148 -10.53 1.06 10.03
N ASN A 149 -11.26 0.11 10.62
CA ASN A 149 -11.10 -0.24 12.04
C ASN A 149 -10.00 -1.29 12.30
N GLY A 150 -9.16 -1.58 11.30
CA GLY A 150 -7.90 -2.30 11.51
C GLY A 150 -7.98 -3.83 11.58
N ARG A 151 -9.13 -4.43 11.22
CA ARG A 151 -9.28 -5.89 11.12
C ARG A 151 -8.79 -6.47 9.80
N ILE A 152 -8.65 -5.63 8.76
CA ILE A 152 -8.23 -6.08 7.42
C ILE A 152 -6.88 -5.42 7.11
N PRO A 153 -5.77 -6.17 7.24
CA PRO A 153 -4.43 -5.64 7.00
C PRO A 153 -4.18 -5.36 5.51
N VAL A 154 -4.82 -6.12 4.62
CA VAL A 154 -4.75 -6.01 3.17
C VAL A 154 -6.12 -6.37 2.59
N ALA A 155 -6.57 -5.55 1.63
CA ALA A 155 -7.77 -5.76 0.85
C ALA A 155 -7.46 -5.61 -0.63
N ARG A 156 -7.90 -6.57 -1.45
CA ARG A 156 -7.97 -6.36 -2.90
C ARG A 156 -9.32 -5.73 -3.22
N ILE A 157 -9.31 -4.65 -4.00
CA ILE A 157 -10.52 -3.95 -4.42
C ILE A 157 -10.49 -3.72 -5.93
N ILE A 158 -11.68 -3.72 -6.53
CA ILE A 158 -11.90 -3.36 -7.93
C ILE A 158 -13.05 -2.35 -8.01
N PRO A 159 -13.09 -1.47 -9.02
CA PRO A 159 -14.24 -0.61 -9.26
C PRO A 159 -15.49 -1.43 -9.50
N LYS A 160 -16.65 -0.92 -9.08
CA LYS A 160 -17.94 -1.45 -9.53
C LYS A 160 -18.13 -1.11 -11.01
N GLU A 161 -18.78 -2.01 -11.74
CA GLU A 161 -19.18 -1.72 -13.12
C GLU A 161 -20.08 -0.47 -13.16
N GLY A 162 -19.73 0.50 -14.01
CA GLY A 162 -20.47 1.75 -14.15
C GLY A 162 -20.15 2.84 -13.12
N ALA A 163 -19.08 2.69 -12.34
CA ALA A 163 -18.53 3.78 -11.52
C ALA A 163 -17.64 4.69 -12.38
N ASP A 164 -18.26 5.64 -13.08
CA ASP A 164 -17.59 6.76 -13.77
C ASP A 164 -17.69 8.06 -12.94
#